data_AF-A0A1I4U642-F1
#
_entry.id   AF-A0A1I4U642-F1
#
_cell.length_a   1.000
_cell.length_b   1.000
_cell.length_c   1.000
_cell.angle_alpha   90.00
_cell.angle_beta   90.00
_cell.angle_gamma   90.00
#
_symmetry.space_group_name_H-M   'P 1'
#
loop_
_entity.id
_entity.type
_entity.pdbx_description
1 polymer ?
#
loop_
_entity_poly.entity_id
_entity_poly.type
_entity_poly.pdbx_seq_one_letter_code
_entity_poly.pdbx_strand_id
1 'polypeptide(L)'
;MKYILTSFLLLLVHATFSQSTFPSFLKGTWKQENTSLYEHWDSLNPQTLKGFSYILKDGNMKVSEYLDLSSKKNLLTYTATVVRQNGGKSVSFKQSKAGADLVFENPVHDFPKKLVYKRISDSEIQVEVSDGKGKGETFKMFKQGIDGVKDTGTANPKYDKELALKLGSDDYGMKSYILAILKTGTNPTTDKNELQELFRGHMNNINRLVEEGKLVVAGPLGKNDKTYRGIFILKDVGTIDAAKELLQTDPAVKAGVFELELYNWYGSAALPEYLPASDKIWKVKH
;
A
#
# COMPACT_ATOMS: atom_id res chain seq x y z
N MET A 1 -0.10 40.93 67.91
CA MET A 1 0.39 39.76 67.14
C MET A 1 -0.76 39.20 66.31
N LYS A 2 -0.79 39.48 65.00
CA LYS A 2 -1.69 38.84 64.03
C LYS A 2 -0.82 38.36 62.88
N TYR A 3 -0.72 37.05 62.70
CA TYR A 3 -0.01 36.43 61.58
C TYR A 3 -0.97 36.36 60.39
N ILE A 4 -0.55 36.91 59.24
CA ILE A 4 -1.25 36.78 57.96
C ILE A 4 -0.65 35.57 57.26
N LEU A 5 -1.50 34.57 56.96
CA LEU A 5 -1.16 33.38 56.20
C LEU A 5 -1.49 33.63 54.72
N THR A 6 -0.48 33.92 53.91
CA THR A 6 -0.61 34.00 52.43
C THR A 6 -0.40 32.62 51.83
N SER A 7 -1.46 31.99 51.32
CA SER A 7 -1.37 30.79 50.49
C SER A 7 -0.90 31.15 49.08
N PHE A 8 0.23 30.58 48.65
CA PHE A 8 0.76 30.67 47.30
C PHE A 8 0.17 29.53 46.46
N LEU A 9 -0.76 29.85 45.56
CA LEU A 9 -1.33 28.87 44.62
C LEU A 9 -0.36 28.71 43.44
N LEU A 10 0.41 27.62 43.44
CA LEU A 10 1.33 27.27 42.37
C LEU A 10 0.53 26.70 41.18
N LEU A 11 0.32 27.49 40.13
CA LEU A 11 -0.28 27.02 38.89
C LEU A 11 0.78 26.20 38.12
N LEU A 12 0.72 24.86 38.23
CA LEU A 12 1.51 23.96 37.39
C LEU A 12 0.91 23.94 35.98
N VAL A 13 1.47 24.76 35.08
CA VAL A 13 1.22 24.66 33.64
C VAL A 13 1.86 23.37 33.15
N HIS A 14 1.05 22.33 32.99
CA HIS A 14 1.49 21.12 32.30
C HIS A 14 1.63 21.47 30.82
N ALA A 15 2.87 21.52 30.33
CA ALA A 15 3.13 21.53 28.90
C ALA A 15 2.59 20.21 28.33
N THR A 16 1.42 20.28 27.69
CA THR A 16 0.91 19.17 26.89
C THR A 16 1.85 19.01 25.70
N PHE A 17 2.80 18.09 25.80
CA PHE A 17 3.53 17.63 24.63
C PHE A 17 2.52 16.97 23.70
N SER A 18 2.21 17.63 22.59
CA SER A 18 1.44 17.01 21.51
C SER A 18 2.19 15.75 21.09
N GLN A 19 1.60 14.60 21.37
CA GLN A 19 2.11 13.33 20.87
C GLN A 19 2.10 13.45 19.34
N SER A 20 3.28 13.32 18.71
CA SER A 20 3.37 13.36 17.24
C SER A 20 2.63 12.14 16.70
N THR A 21 1.35 12.31 16.40
CA THR A 21 0.53 11.28 15.79
C THR A 21 1.09 11.02 14.40
N PHE A 22 1.22 9.75 14.05
CA PHE A 22 1.56 9.32 12.70
C PHE A 22 0.64 10.04 11.68
N PRO A 23 1.17 10.58 10.57
CA PRO A 23 0.44 11.50 9.69
C PRO A 23 -0.59 10.81 8.81
N SER A 24 -1.63 10.29 9.45
CA SER A 24 -2.73 9.56 8.81
C SER A 24 -3.58 10.43 7.88
N PHE A 25 -3.43 11.76 7.93
CA PHE A 25 -4.12 12.68 7.02
C PHE A 25 -3.73 12.48 5.55
N LEU A 26 -2.50 11.99 5.30
CA LEU A 26 -2.00 11.72 3.94
C LEU A 26 -2.69 10.53 3.26
N LYS A 27 -3.41 9.67 3.98
CA LYS A 27 -4.10 8.51 3.38
C LYS A 27 -5.06 8.93 2.26
N GLY A 28 -5.08 8.16 1.17
CA GLY A 28 -5.90 8.38 0.00
C GLY A 28 -5.13 8.92 -1.20
N THR A 29 -5.84 9.32 -2.25
CA THR A 29 -5.27 9.86 -3.48
C THR A 29 -5.21 11.37 -3.44
N TRP A 30 -4.09 11.94 -3.89
CA TRP A 30 -3.85 13.37 -4.02
C TRP A 30 -3.49 13.69 -5.46
N LYS A 31 -4.12 14.70 -6.06
CA LYS A 31 -3.80 15.18 -7.40
C LYS A 31 -3.05 16.50 -7.31
N GLN A 32 -1.91 16.60 -7.94
CA GLN A 32 -1.18 17.86 -8.04
C GLN A 32 -1.94 18.85 -8.94
N GLU A 33 -2.03 20.09 -8.47
CA GLU A 33 -2.69 21.21 -9.16
C GLU A 33 -2.24 21.33 -10.62
N ASN A 34 -3.21 21.44 -11.55
CA ASN A 34 -2.98 21.64 -12.99
C ASN A 34 -2.11 20.58 -13.69
N THR A 35 -1.99 19.37 -13.12
CA THR A 35 -1.23 18.29 -13.75
C THR A 35 -2.02 16.98 -13.83
N SER A 36 -1.43 16.01 -14.53
CA SER A 36 -1.84 14.60 -14.53
C SER A 36 -1.09 13.78 -13.47
N LEU A 37 -0.38 14.43 -12.53
CA LEU A 37 0.39 13.75 -11.49
C LEU A 37 -0.49 13.52 -10.27
N TYR A 38 -0.42 12.29 -9.76
CA TYR A 38 -1.12 11.85 -8.57
C TYR A 38 -0.14 11.16 -7.63
N GLU A 39 -0.48 11.17 -6.35
CA GLU A 39 0.17 10.43 -5.29
C GLU A 39 -0.89 9.71 -4.48
N HIS A 40 -0.73 8.41 -4.23
CA HIS A 40 -1.66 7.64 -3.42
C HIS A 40 -0.94 7.09 -2.19
N TRP A 41 -1.63 7.07 -1.05
CA TRP A 41 -1.13 6.50 0.20
C TRP A 41 -2.11 5.54 0.86
N ASP A 42 -1.65 4.31 1.06
CA ASP A 42 -2.29 3.26 1.82
C ASP A 42 -1.71 3.15 3.23
N SER A 43 -2.56 2.84 4.21
CA SER A 43 -2.11 2.48 5.55
C SER A 43 -1.70 1.01 5.57
N LEU A 44 -0.41 0.73 5.75
CA LEU A 44 0.06 -0.64 5.95
C LEU A 44 -0.19 -1.11 7.38
N ASN A 45 0.05 -0.22 8.35
CA ASN A 45 -0.21 -0.42 9.78
C ASN A 45 -0.26 0.96 10.48
N PRO A 46 -0.48 1.05 11.81
CA PRO A 46 -0.58 2.34 12.52
C PRO A 46 0.68 3.24 12.47
N GLN A 47 1.81 2.73 12.00
CA GLN A 47 3.12 3.38 11.99
C GLN A 47 3.76 3.42 10.59
N THR A 48 3.04 2.97 9.55
CA THR A 48 3.58 2.91 8.19
C THR A 48 2.50 3.20 7.14
N LEU A 49 2.79 4.14 6.25
CA LEU A 49 2.09 4.33 4.98
C LEU A 49 2.98 3.82 3.85
N LYS A 50 2.34 3.19 2.86
CA LYS A 50 2.95 2.91 1.57
C LYS A 50 2.27 3.78 0.55
N GLY A 51 3.03 4.34 -0.38
CA GLY A 51 2.46 5.15 -1.42
C GLY A 51 3.16 4.96 -2.75
N PHE A 52 2.63 5.62 -3.76
CA PHE A 52 3.25 5.69 -5.08
C PHE A 52 2.77 6.95 -5.81
N SER A 53 3.68 7.52 -6.59
CA SER A 53 3.39 8.63 -7.49
C SER A 53 3.19 8.09 -8.90
N TYR A 54 2.18 8.58 -9.60
CA TYR A 54 1.85 8.13 -10.94
C TYR A 54 1.33 9.27 -11.82
N ILE A 55 1.53 9.09 -13.13
CA ILE A 55 0.94 9.95 -14.15
C ILE A 55 -0.26 9.22 -14.73
N LEU A 56 -1.41 9.89 -14.81
CA LEU A 56 -2.63 9.38 -15.45
C LEU A 56 -2.94 10.20 -16.70
N LYS A 57 -2.76 9.60 -17.88
CA LYS A 57 -3.10 10.19 -19.19
C LYS A 57 -3.90 9.19 -20.01
N ASP A 58 -5.05 9.62 -20.54
CA ASP A 58 -5.92 8.79 -21.37
C ASP A 58 -6.27 7.43 -20.74
N GLY A 59 -6.48 7.42 -19.41
CA GLY A 59 -6.74 6.19 -18.64
C GLY A 59 -5.51 5.31 -18.39
N ASN A 60 -4.35 5.63 -18.98
CA ASN A 60 -3.10 4.92 -18.74
C ASN A 60 -2.39 5.47 -17.51
N MET A 61 -2.26 4.61 -16.50
CA MET A 61 -1.48 4.87 -15.30
C MET A 61 -0.02 4.46 -15.52
N LYS A 62 0.91 5.38 -15.26
CA LYS A 62 2.33 5.11 -15.25
C LYS A 62 2.93 5.52 -13.90
N VAL A 63 3.27 4.53 -13.09
CA VAL A 63 3.98 4.75 -11.81
C VAL A 63 5.38 5.30 -12.10
N SER A 64 5.71 6.41 -11.45
CA SER A 64 7.03 7.05 -11.50
C SER A 64 7.87 6.74 -10.27
N GLU A 65 7.23 6.52 -9.12
CA GLU A 65 7.92 6.44 -7.84
C GLU A 65 7.11 5.61 -6.83
N TYR A 66 7.80 4.84 -5.98
CA TYR A 66 7.23 4.18 -4.82
C TYR A 66 7.68 4.89 -3.54
N LEU A 67 6.76 5.04 -2.60
CA LEU A 67 6.94 5.82 -1.38
C LEU A 67 6.69 4.96 -0.13
N ASP A 68 7.41 5.27 0.93
CA ASP A 68 7.21 4.73 2.27
C ASP A 68 7.33 5.87 3.27
N LEU A 69 6.38 5.94 4.20
CA LEU A 69 6.46 6.82 5.35
C LEU A 69 6.31 5.97 6.60
N SER A 70 7.39 5.82 7.36
CA SER A 70 7.44 4.95 8.54
C SER A 70 7.85 5.72 9.79
N SER A 71 7.28 5.33 10.93
CA SER A 71 7.66 5.84 12.24
C SER A 71 8.43 4.81 13.04
N LYS A 72 9.61 5.17 13.55
CA LYS A 72 10.38 4.34 14.49
C LYS A 72 10.83 5.19 15.67
N LYS A 73 10.46 4.80 16.89
CA LYS A 73 10.74 5.57 18.12
C LYS A 73 10.31 7.05 18.00
N ASN A 74 9.12 7.29 17.43
CA ASN A 74 8.56 8.61 17.16
C ASN A 74 9.34 9.49 16.16
N LEU A 75 10.27 8.92 15.40
CA LEU A 75 10.95 9.61 14.31
C LEU A 75 10.39 9.12 12.97
N LEU A 76 9.83 10.03 12.17
CA LEU A 76 9.35 9.70 10.83
C LEU A 76 10.51 9.64 9.84
N THR A 77 10.46 8.66 8.94
CA THR A 77 11.35 8.52 7.80
C THR A 77 10.51 8.42 6.54
N TYR A 78 10.75 9.32 5.60
CA TYR A 78 10.20 9.26 4.24
C TYR A 78 11.22 8.56 3.35
N THR A 79 10.80 7.57 2.58
CA THR A 79 11.67 6.83 1.66
C THR A 79 11.04 6.77 0.28
N ALA A 80 11.81 7.15 -0.73
CA ALA A 80 11.42 7.21 -2.13
C ALA A 80 12.25 6.22 -2.96
N THR A 81 11.61 5.50 -3.87
CA THR A 81 12.26 4.65 -4.86
C THR A 81 11.74 5.02 -6.25
N VAL A 82 12.56 5.72 -7.02
CA VAL A 82 12.20 6.18 -8.37
C VAL A 82 12.36 5.03 -9.37
N VAL A 83 11.32 4.79 -10.15
CA VAL A 83 11.29 3.68 -11.12
C VAL A 83 12.35 3.89 -12.19
N ARG A 84 13.20 2.87 -12.43
CA ARG A 84 14.29 2.85 -13.43
C ARG A 84 15.39 3.91 -13.20
N GLN A 85 15.52 4.42 -11.98
CA GLN A 85 16.64 5.28 -11.59
C GLN A 85 17.43 4.67 -10.43
N ASN A 86 18.65 5.15 -10.22
CA ASN A 86 19.52 4.77 -9.09
C ASN A 86 19.70 3.26 -8.88
N GLY A 87 19.60 2.46 -9.94
CA GLY A 87 19.64 0.99 -9.85
C GLY A 87 18.55 0.39 -8.95
N GLY A 88 17.43 1.08 -8.76
CA GLY A 88 16.34 0.67 -7.86
C GLY A 88 16.61 0.93 -6.37
N LYS A 89 17.72 1.59 -6.02
CA LYS A 89 18.02 1.95 -4.63
C LYS A 89 17.13 3.09 -4.17
N SER A 90 16.61 2.95 -2.97
CA SER A 90 15.79 3.96 -2.31
C SER A 90 16.62 5.11 -1.75
N VAL A 91 16.02 6.29 -1.65
CA VAL A 91 16.55 7.48 -0.99
C VAL A 91 15.67 7.80 0.21
N SER A 92 16.28 7.94 1.38
CA SER A 92 15.55 8.24 2.62
C SER A 92 15.81 9.66 3.11
N PHE A 93 14.77 10.29 3.63
CA PHE A 93 14.77 11.61 4.25
C PHE A 93 14.24 11.47 5.67
N LYS A 94 14.97 12.03 6.64
CA LYS A 94 14.60 11.94 8.06
C LYS A 94 13.84 13.18 8.46
N GLN A 95 12.85 13.01 9.33
CA GLN A 95 12.13 14.16 9.89
C GLN A 95 13.11 15.08 10.64
N SER A 96 13.11 16.37 10.30
CA SER A 96 14.01 17.35 10.91
C SER A 96 13.46 17.87 12.25
N LYS A 97 12.14 18.08 12.35
CA LYS A 97 11.46 18.43 13.60
C LYS A 97 10.04 17.87 13.67
N ALA A 98 9.57 17.63 14.90
CA ALA A 98 8.15 17.42 15.16
C ALA A 98 7.41 18.77 15.09
N GLY A 99 6.27 18.79 14.41
CA GLY A 99 5.49 20.01 14.20
C GLY A 99 4.24 19.72 13.38
N ALA A 100 3.47 20.77 13.10
CA ALA A 100 2.27 20.68 12.25
C ALA A 100 2.62 20.31 10.80
N ASP A 101 3.73 20.87 10.29
CA ASP A 101 4.27 20.55 8.98
C ASP A 101 5.21 19.35 9.08
N LEU A 102 5.10 18.41 8.13
CA LEU A 102 6.05 17.31 8.02
C LEU A 102 7.25 17.79 7.21
N VAL A 103 8.40 17.94 7.86
CA VAL A 103 9.64 18.37 7.20
C VAL A 103 10.62 17.21 7.23
N PHE A 104 11.01 16.73 6.05
CA PHE A 104 11.99 15.66 5.87
C PHE A 104 13.22 16.19 5.17
N GLU A 105 14.40 15.81 5.64
CA GLU A 105 15.67 16.28 5.11
C GLU A 105 16.65 15.13 4.86
N ASN A 106 17.43 15.29 3.79
CA ASN A 106 18.60 14.51 3.48
C ASN A 106 19.69 15.46 2.93
N PRO A 107 20.52 16.06 3.82
CA PRO A 107 21.51 17.05 3.42
C PRO A 107 22.59 16.53 2.46
N VAL A 108 22.80 15.21 2.44
CA VAL A 108 23.83 14.54 1.63
C VAL A 108 23.33 14.10 0.25
N HIS A 109 22.02 14.14 0.00
CA HIS A 109 21.46 13.89 -1.33
C HIS A 109 21.74 15.07 -2.27
N ASP A 110 21.76 14.86 -3.59
CA ASP A 110 22.07 15.93 -4.55
C ASP A 110 20.88 16.88 -4.76
N PHE A 111 19.72 16.35 -5.12
CA PHE A 111 18.42 17.03 -5.17
C PHE A 111 17.28 15.99 -5.26
N PRO A 112 16.17 16.11 -4.52
CA PRO A 112 15.92 17.12 -3.49
C PRO A 112 16.71 16.84 -2.21
N LYS A 113 16.85 17.84 -1.36
CA LYS A 113 17.42 17.71 0.00
C LYS A 113 16.36 17.88 1.08
N LYS A 114 15.23 18.49 0.75
CA LYS A 114 14.16 18.81 1.67
C LYS A 114 12.81 18.53 1.01
N LEU A 115 11.94 17.88 1.78
CA LEU A 115 10.54 17.65 1.45
C LEU A 115 9.68 18.25 2.56
N VAL A 116 8.66 19.04 2.22
CA VAL A 116 7.71 19.57 3.19
C VAL A 116 6.31 19.20 2.78
N TYR A 117 5.53 18.58 3.67
CA TYR A 117 4.09 18.39 3.51
C TYR A 117 3.39 19.23 4.56
N LYS A 118 2.65 20.23 4.10
CA LYS A 118 1.84 21.11 4.92
C LYS A 118 0.37 20.83 4.69
N ARG A 119 -0.33 20.42 5.76
CA ARG A 119 -1.78 20.27 5.73
C ARG A 119 -2.43 21.65 5.71
N ILE A 120 -3.18 21.96 4.67
CA ILE A 120 -3.98 23.19 4.55
C ILE A 120 -5.40 22.91 5.05
N SER A 121 -5.99 21.79 4.60
CA SER A 121 -7.28 21.29 5.03
C SER A 121 -7.31 19.75 4.96
N ASP A 122 -8.48 19.14 5.11
CA ASP A 122 -8.66 17.69 4.93
C ASP A 122 -8.54 17.25 3.47
N SER A 123 -8.73 18.20 2.54
CA SER A 123 -8.74 17.99 1.09
C SER A 123 -7.67 18.77 0.33
N GLU A 124 -6.81 19.53 1.02
CA GLU A 124 -5.73 20.31 0.40
C GLU A 124 -4.45 20.20 1.23
N ILE A 125 -3.35 19.90 0.52
CA ILE A 125 -1.99 19.95 1.05
C ILE A 125 -1.12 20.82 0.15
N GLN A 126 -0.10 21.42 0.74
CA GLN A 126 0.99 22.04 0.02
C GLN A 126 2.24 21.18 0.18
N VAL A 127 2.90 20.88 -0.94
CA VAL A 127 4.13 20.09 -1.00
C VAL A 127 5.27 20.98 -1.48
N GLU A 128 6.39 20.96 -0.77
CA GLU A 128 7.65 21.59 -1.17
C GLU A 128 8.67 20.49 -1.47
N VAL A 129 9.33 20.58 -2.63
CA VAL A 129 10.47 19.75 -3.01
C VAL A 129 11.63 20.68 -3.32
N SER A 130 12.63 20.75 -2.45
CA SER A 130 13.68 21.77 -2.55
C SER A 130 15.06 21.30 -2.12
N ASP A 131 16.06 22.14 -2.35
CA ASP A 131 17.42 22.00 -1.83
C ASP A 131 17.60 22.63 -0.43
N GLY A 132 16.54 23.22 0.14
CA GLY A 132 16.56 23.94 1.41
C GLY A 132 17.24 25.32 1.35
N LYS A 133 17.72 25.77 0.18
CA LYS A 133 18.45 27.04 -0.03
C LYS A 133 17.80 27.96 -1.06
N GLY A 134 16.59 27.64 -1.51
CA GLY A 134 15.76 28.47 -2.40
C GLY A 134 15.57 27.91 -3.80
N LYS A 135 16.26 26.82 -4.18
CA LYS A 135 15.96 26.09 -5.43
C LYS A 135 14.99 24.96 -5.12
N GLY A 136 13.82 24.99 -5.75
CA GLY A 136 12.82 23.95 -5.59
C GLY A 136 11.50 24.34 -6.21
N GLU A 137 10.51 23.49 -5.99
CA GLU A 137 9.14 23.71 -6.41
C GLU A 137 8.22 23.59 -5.21
N THR A 138 7.16 24.37 -5.23
CA THR A 138 6.06 24.29 -4.27
C THR A 138 4.77 24.21 -5.05
N PHE A 139 3.96 23.20 -4.76
CA PHE A 139 2.71 22.98 -5.44
C PHE A 139 1.64 22.52 -4.46
N LYS A 140 0.39 22.71 -4.84
CA LYS A 140 -0.74 22.19 -4.09
C LYS A 140 -1.11 20.81 -4.61
N MET A 141 -1.57 19.96 -3.71
CA MET A 141 -2.27 18.74 -4.07
C MET A 141 -3.64 18.71 -3.42
N PHE A 142 -4.61 18.25 -4.19
CA PHE A 142 -6.00 18.17 -3.77
C PHE A 142 -6.39 16.72 -3.59
N LYS A 143 -6.94 16.40 -2.42
CA LYS A 143 -7.42 15.05 -2.12
C LYS A 143 -8.53 14.70 -3.10
N GLN A 144 -8.38 13.56 -3.73
CA GLN A 144 -9.42 12.96 -4.54
C GLN A 144 -10.22 12.08 -3.58
N GLY A 145 -11.52 12.38 -3.41
CA GLY A 145 -12.45 11.49 -2.71
C GLY A 145 -12.88 11.83 -1.28
N ILE A 146 -12.70 13.05 -0.73
CA ILE A 146 -13.42 13.46 0.51
C ILE A 146 -13.97 14.88 0.37
N ASP A 147 -15.30 14.98 0.40
CA ASP A 147 -16.17 16.16 0.52
C ASP A 147 -15.70 17.48 -0.13
N GLY A 148 -16.27 17.78 -1.30
CA GLY A 148 -16.45 19.19 -1.71
C GLY A 148 -15.86 19.61 -3.05
N VAL A 149 -15.12 18.76 -3.77
CA VAL A 149 -14.94 18.95 -5.22
C VAL A 149 -16.01 18.14 -5.91
N LYS A 150 -17.02 18.83 -6.43
CA LYS A 150 -18.00 18.28 -7.35
C LYS A 150 -17.24 17.66 -8.52
N ASP A 151 -17.20 16.35 -8.54
CA ASP A 151 -17.05 15.61 -9.78
C ASP A 151 -18.25 15.98 -10.67
N THR A 152 -18.07 16.99 -11.52
CA THR A 152 -19.04 17.30 -12.58
C THR A 152 -18.87 16.24 -13.67
N GLY A 153 -19.30 15.02 -13.35
CA GLY A 153 -19.07 13.83 -14.16
C GLY A 153 -19.64 12.54 -13.55
N THR A 154 -20.82 12.61 -12.92
CA THR A 154 -21.62 11.50 -12.36
C THR A 154 -21.03 10.79 -11.13
N ALA A 155 -21.45 11.21 -9.92
CA ALA A 155 -21.46 10.32 -8.76
C ALA A 155 -22.21 9.04 -9.16
N ASN A 156 -21.53 7.89 -9.11
CA ASN A 156 -22.08 6.63 -9.58
C ASN A 156 -23.46 6.39 -8.96
N PRO A 157 -24.58 6.44 -9.72
CA PRO A 157 -25.92 6.28 -9.17
C PRO A 157 -26.17 4.87 -8.62
N LYS A 158 -25.24 3.94 -8.90
CA LYS A 158 -25.23 2.57 -8.39
C LYS A 158 -24.25 2.37 -7.23
N TYR A 159 -23.71 3.44 -6.64
CA TYR A 159 -22.80 3.30 -5.51
C TYR A 159 -23.52 2.63 -4.33
N ASP A 160 -22.96 1.53 -3.86
CA ASP A 160 -23.43 0.78 -2.71
C ASP A 160 -22.39 0.90 -1.60
N LYS A 161 -22.72 1.71 -0.59
CA LYS A 161 -21.83 2.00 0.55
C LYS A 161 -21.61 0.76 1.41
N GLU A 162 -22.62 -0.08 1.59
CA GLU A 162 -22.51 -1.28 2.43
C GLU A 162 -21.60 -2.30 1.76
N LEU A 163 -21.75 -2.48 0.44
CA LEU A 163 -20.89 -3.34 -0.34
C LEU A 163 -19.44 -2.83 -0.38
N ALA A 164 -19.24 -1.52 -0.55
CA ALA A 164 -17.91 -0.89 -0.52
C ALA A 164 -17.19 -1.15 0.83
N LEU A 165 -17.90 -0.95 1.95
CA LEU A 165 -17.38 -1.23 3.30
C LEU A 165 -17.10 -2.72 3.51
N LYS A 166 -18.01 -3.61 3.08
CA LYS A 166 -17.85 -5.07 3.16
C LYS A 166 -16.59 -5.54 2.42
N LEU A 167 -16.34 -5.00 1.24
CA LEU A 167 -15.23 -5.40 0.38
C LEU A 167 -13.91 -4.71 0.74
N GLY A 168 -13.98 -3.63 1.53
CA GLY A 168 -12.83 -2.82 1.91
C GLY A 168 -12.29 -2.01 0.73
N SER A 169 -13.19 -1.43 -0.07
CA SER A 169 -12.79 -0.61 -1.21
C SER A 169 -12.41 0.81 -0.79
N ASP A 170 -11.51 1.43 -1.54
CA ASP A 170 -11.35 2.87 -1.56
C ASP A 170 -12.48 3.55 -2.36
N ASP A 171 -12.38 4.87 -2.54
CA ASP A 171 -13.37 5.69 -3.24
C ASP A 171 -13.52 5.32 -4.73
N TYR A 172 -12.56 4.60 -5.31
CA TYR A 172 -12.59 4.12 -6.69
C TYR A 172 -13.18 2.71 -6.82
N GLY A 173 -13.57 2.07 -5.71
CA GLY A 173 -14.03 0.68 -5.73
C GLY A 173 -12.88 -0.33 -5.84
N MET A 174 -11.66 0.07 -5.44
CA MET A 174 -10.43 -0.70 -5.60
C MET A 174 -9.80 -1.03 -4.24
N LYS A 175 -8.88 -2.01 -4.21
CA LYS A 175 -8.04 -2.29 -3.04
C LYS A 175 -6.74 -2.99 -3.40
N SER A 176 -5.83 -3.05 -2.43
CA SER A 176 -4.55 -3.72 -2.55
C SER A 176 -4.63 -5.23 -2.31
N TYR A 177 -3.94 -5.99 -3.15
CA TYR A 177 -3.79 -7.43 -3.16
C TYR A 177 -2.31 -7.81 -3.32
N ILE A 178 -2.00 -9.11 -3.21
CA ILE A 178 -0.71 -9.65 -3.63
C ILE A 178 -0.93 -10.60 -4.79
N LEU A 179 -0.38 -10.24 -5.96
CA LEU A 179 -0.28 -11.11 -7.11
C LEU A 179 0.95 -12.00 -6.94
N ALA A 180 0.74 -13.31 -6.96
CA ALA A 180 1.81 -14.28 -7.05
C ALA A 180 1.82 -14.90 -8.45
N ILE A 181 3.00 -14.93 -9.08
CA ILE A 181 3.26 -15.72 -10.28
C ILE A 181 4.03 -16.96 -9.84
N LEU A 182 3.45 -18.14 -10.13
CA LEU A 182 4.09 -19.42 -9.91
C LEU A 182 4.93 -19.74 -11.15
N LYS A 183 6.21 -20.01 -10.95
CA LYS A 183 7.16 -20.41 -12.00
C LYS A 183 7.62 -21.83 -11.75
N THR A 184 8.14 -22.44 -12.80
CA THR A 184 8.87 -23.71 -12.65
C THR A 184 10.06 -23.48 -11.73
N GLY A 185 10.14 -24.23 -10.63
CA GLY A 185 11.22 -24.11 -9.66
C GLY A 185 12.41 -25.03 -9.96
N THR A 186 13.32 -25.11 -9.01
CA THR A 186 14.61 -25.82 -9.13
C THR A 186 14.56 -27.29 -8.72
N ASN A 187 13.42 -27.79 -8.23
CA ASN A 187 13.29 -29.21 -7.87
C ASN A 187 13.48 -30.10 -9.12
N PRO A 188 14.49 -31.01 -9.14
CA PRO A 188 14.81 -31.83 -10.29
C PRO A 188 13.98 -33.12 -10.37
N THR A 189 13.08 -33.37 -9.41
CA THR A 189 12.36 -34.64 -9.34
C THR A 189 11.53 -34.89 -10.60
N THR A 190 11.64 -36.12 -11.09
CA THR A 190 10.86 -36.64 -12.21
C THR A 190 10.00 -37.83 -11.78
N ASP A 191 10.01 -38.16 -10.49
CA ASP A 191 9.19 -39.22 -9.92
C ASP A 191 7.72 -38.78 -9.96
N LYS A 192 6.92 -39.55 -10.71
CA LYS A 192 5.49 -39.26 -10.91
C LYS A 192 4.69 -39.37 -9.62
N ASN A 193 5.03 -40.31 -8.73
CA ASN A 193 4.31 -40.50 -7.47
C ASN A 193 4.58 -39.35 -6.52
N GLU A 194 5.85 -38.92 -6.42
CA GLU A 194 6.23 -37.76 -5.62
C GLU A 194 5.54 -36.49 -6.13
N LEU A 195 5.60 -36.23 -7.44
CA LEU A 195 4.94 -35.07 -8.03
C LEU A 195 3.43 -35.10 -7.81
N GLN A 196 2.78 -36.26 -7.96
CA GLN A 196 1.34 -36.40 -7.72
C GLN A 196 0.98 -36.04 -6.27
N GLU A 197 1.76 -36.48 -5.30
CA GLU A 197 1.54 -36.15 -3.88
C GLU A 197 1.74 -34.66 -3.60
N LEU A 198 2.78 -34.05 -4.17
CA LEU A 198 3.02 -32.60 -4.06
C LEU A 198 1.87 -31.79 -4.67
N PHE A 199 1.37 -32.17 -5.85
CA PHE A 199 0.25 -31.49 -6.49
C PHE A 199 -1.09 -31.71 -5.78
N ARG A 200 -1.32 -32.90 -5.20
CA ARG A 200 -2.47 -33.14 -4.32
C ARG A 200 -2.41 -32.21 -3.10
N GLY A 201 -1.23 -32.07 -2.50
CA GLY A 201 -0.97 -31.13 -1.42
C GLY A 201 -1.20 -29.67 -1.83
N HIS A 202 -0.74 -29.28 -3.02
CA HIS A 202 -0.96 -27.96 -3.61
C HIS A 202 -2.45 -27.62 -3.75
N MET A 203 -3.26 -28.53 -4.30
CA MET A 203 -4.71 -28.32 -4.44
C MET A 203 -5.41 -28.23 -3.07
N ASN A 204 -5.03 -29.07 -2.11
CA ASN A 204 -5.56 -28.98 -0.74
C ASN A 204 -5.23 -27.63 -0.10
N ASN A 205 -4.02 -27.12 -0.34
CA ASN A 205 -3.60 -25.81 0.16
C ASN A 205 -4.40 -24.67 -0.48
N ILE A 206 -4.64 -24.71 -1.78
CA ILE A 206 -5.49 -23.75 -2.49
C ILE A 206 -6.89 -23.71 -1.85
N ASN A 207 -7.51 -24.87 -1.67
CA ASN A 207 -8.85 -24.97 -1.08
C ASN A 207 -8.89 -24.38 0.33
N ARG A 208 -7.91 -24.73 1.18
CA ARG A 208 -7.77 -24.15 2.52
C ARG A 208 -7.65 -22.62 2.49
N LEU A 209 -6.84 -22.07 1.58
CA LEU A 209 -6.64 -20.62 1.48
C LEU A 209 -7.89 -19.90 0.96
N VAL A 210 -8.70 -20.54 0.11
CA VAL A 210 -10.00 -20.03 -0.31
C VAL A 210 -10.98 -20.03 0.87
N GLU A 211 -11.04 -21.12 1.64
CA GLU A 211 -11.88 -21.25 2.85
C GLU A 211 -11.51 -20.23 3.94
N GLU A 212 -10.22 -19.96 4.12
CA GLU A 212 -9.70 -18.91 5.02
C GLU A 212 -9.91 -17.49 4.47
N GLY A 213 -10.45 -17.36 3.25
CA GLY A 213 -10.68 -16.08 2.58
C GLY A 213 -9.40 -15.33 2.25
N LYS A 214 -8.26 -16.02 2.12
CA LYS A 214 -6.96 -15.42 1.77
C LYS A 214 -6.68 -15.46 0.27
N LEU A 215 -7.24 -16.43 -0.45
CA LEU A 215 -7.02 -16.62 -1.89
C LEU A 215 -8.31 -16.30 -2.66
N VAL A 216 -8.22 -15.38 -3.62
CA VAL A 216 -9.36 -14.89 -4.39
C VAL A 216 -9.38 -15.48 -5.79
N VAL A 217 -8.22 -15.59 -6.44
CA VAL A 217 -8.06 -16.20 -7.75
C VAL A 217 -6.93 -17.19 -7.68
N ALA A 218 -7.14 -18.38 -8.22
CA ALA A 218 -6.11 -19.36 -8.50
C ALA A 218 -6.35 -19.96 -9.88
N GLY A 219 -5.29 -20.05 -10.70
CA GLY A 219 -5.44 -20.64 -12.01
C GLY A 219 -4.10 -20.93 -12.69
N PRO A 220 -4.04 -22.01 -13.49
CA PRO A 220 -2.86 -22.30 -14.29
C PRO A 220 -2.71 -21.30 -15.44
N LEU A 221 -1.46 -21.03 -15.79
CA LEU A 221 -1.11 -20.34 -17.02
C LEU A 221 -0.79 -21.36 -18.10
N GLY A 222 -1.24 -21.09 -19.33
CA GLY A 222 -0.85 -21.86 -20.49
C GLY A 222 0.65 -21.76 -20.78
N LYS A 223 1.14 -22.57 -21.72
CA LYS A 223 2.54 -22.54 -22.16
C LYS A 223 2.93 -21.12 -22.60
N ASN A 224 4.07 -20.66 -22.12
CA ASN A 224 4.62 -19.32 -22.36
C ASN A 224 6.15 -19.36 -22.38
N ASP A 225 6.77 -18.24 -22.76
CA ASP A 225 8.21 -18.04 -22.84
C ASP A 225 8.88 -17.72 -21.49
N LYS A 226 8.09 -17.54 -20.41
CA LYS A 226 8.56 -17.10 -19.08
C LYS A 226 8.58 -18.22 -18.02
N THR A 227 8.36 -19.48 -18.42
CA THR A 227 8.23 -20.65 -17.52
C THR A 227 7.15 -20.53 -16.44
N TYR A 228 6.22 -19.58 -16.61
CA TYR A 228 5.12 -19.35 -15.70
C TYR A 228 4.10 -20.49 -15.78
N ARG A 229 3.58 -20.89 -14.62
CA ARG A 229 2.73 -22.08 -14.45
C ARG A 229 1.36 -21.74 -13.89
N GLY A 230 1.24 -20.62 -13.17
CA GLY A 230 -0.04 -20.19 -12.62
C GLY A 230 0.05 -18.84 -11.95
N ILE A 231 -1.11 -18.32 -11.54
CA ILE A 231 -1.22 -17.11 -10.76
C ILE A 231 -2.08 -17.35 -9.52
N PHE A 232 -1.74 -16.63 -8.45
CA PHE A 232 -2.61 -16.42 -7.29
C PHE A 232 -2.86 -14.92 -7.09
N ILE A 233 -4.08 -14.58 -6.66
CA ILE A 233 -4.39 -13.25 -6.13
C ILE A 233 -4.80 -13.42 -4.68
N LEU A 234 -3.94 -12.96 -3.77
CA LEU A 234 -4.14 -13.03 -2.34
C LEU A 234 -4.73 -11.72 -1.80
N LYS A 235 -5.65 -11.84 -0.83
CA LYS A 235 -6.23 -10.70 -0.12
C LYS A 235 -5.95 -10.77 1.38
N ASP A 236 -5.93 -9.61 2.01
CA ASP A 236 -5.88 -9.47 3.47
C ASP A 236 -4.65 -10.17 4.13
N VAL A 237 -3.52 -10.18 3.42
CA VAL A 237 -2.23 -10.74 3.88
C VAL A 237 -1.26 -9.66 4.38
N GLY A 238 -1.46 -8.40 3.98
CA GLY A 238 -0.72 -7.24 4.47
C GLY A 238 0.60 -6.98 3.76
N THR A 239 1.54 -7.94 3.75
CA THR A 239 2.89 -7.75 3.16
C THR A 239 3.31 -8.91 2.25
N ILE A 240 4.27 -8.62 1.36
CA ILE A 240 4.91 -9.65 0.51
C ILE A 240 5.56 -10.74 1.35
N ASP A 241 6.20 -10.39 2.48
CA ASP A 241 6.82 -11.39 3.37
C ASP A 241 5.78 -12.31 4.00
N ALA A 242 4.67 -11.75 4.50
CA ALA A 242 3.57 -12.54 5.02
C ALA A 242 2.93 -13.44 3.94
N ALA A 243 2.85 -12.97 2.70
CA ALA A 243 2.39 -13.79 1.57
C ALA A 243 3.38 -14.89 1.23
N LYS A 244 4.68 -14.62 1.29
CA LYS A 244 5.71 -15.63 1.10
C LYS A 244 5.59 -16.72 2.16
N GLU A 245 5.48 -16.36 3.43
CA GLU A 245 5.28 -17.31 4.53
C GLU A 245 4.00 -18.12 4.37
N LEU A 246 2.89 -17.46 4.03
CA LEU A 246 1.61 -18.10 3.78
C LEU A 246 1.71 -19.13 2.64
N LEU A 247 2.36 -18.77 1.53
CA LEU A 247 2.50 -19.66 0.37
C LEU A 247 3.53 -20.78 0.58
N GLN A 248 4.44 -20.67 1.57
CA GLN A 248 5.33 -21.77 1.95
C GLN A 248 4.61 -22.93 2.67
N THR A 249 3.34 -22.77 3.00
CA THR A 249 2.49 -23.88 3.47
C THR A 249 2.08 -24.84 2.34
N ASP A 250 2.26 -24.43 1.09
CA ASP A 250 2.01 -25.24 -0.10
C ASP A 250 3.15 -26.26 -0.31
N PRO A 251 2.87 -27.58 -0.34
CA PRO A 251 3.90 -28.59 -0.53
C PRO A 251 4.69 -28.43 -1.83
N ALA A 252 4.06 -28.02 -2.94
CA ALA A 252 4.75 -27.84 -4.21
C ALA A 252 5.68 -26.61 -4.19
N VAL A 253 5.30 -25.55 -3.49
CA VAL A 253 6.19 -24.39 -3.27
C VAL A 253 7.32 -24.76 -2.32
N LYS A 254 7.01 -25.39 -1.18
CA LYS A 254 7.99 -25.78 -0.15
C LYS A 254 9.03 -26.76 -0.70
N ALA A 255 8.61 -27.69 -1.55
CA ALA A 255 9.51 -28.63 -2.22
C ALA A 255 10.28 -28.01 -3.38
N GLY A 256 10.05 -26.75 -3.75
CA GLY A 256 10.73 -26.07 -4.85
C GLY A 256 10.27 -26.53 -6.25
N VAL A 257 9.12 -27.20 -6.36
CA VAL A 257 8.48 -27.47 -7.66
C VAL A 257 7.99 -26.15 -8.27
N PHE A 258 7.49 -25.25 -7.41
CA PHE A 258 7.16 -23.89 -7.79
C PHE A 258 8.02 -22.86 -7.07
N GLU A 259 8.51 -21.89 -7.85
CA GLU A 259 9.08 -20.64 -7.35
C GLU A 259 8.07 -19.51 -7.50
N LEU A 260 8.18 -18.49 -6.65
CA LEU A 260 7.21 -17.40 -6.57
C LEU A 260 7.83 -16.06 -6.94
N GLU A 261 7.15 -15.30 -7.81
CA GLU A 261 7.34 -13.86 -7.95
C GLU A 261 6.12 -13.15 -7.36
N LEU A 262 6.34 -12.27 -6.38
CA LEU A 262 5.27 -11.61 -5.63
C LEU A 262 5.27 -10.11 -5.91
N TYR A 263 4.09 -9.57 -6.18
CA TYR A 263 3.88 -8.16 -6.47
C TYR A 263 2.69 -7.63 -5.66
N ASN A 264 2.84 -6.42 -5.10
CA ASN A 264 1.67 -5.67 -4.67
C ASN A 264 0.87 -5.29 -5.92
N TRP A 265 -0.40 -5.64 -5.93
CA TRP A 265 -1.29 -5.40 -7.05
C TRP A 265 -2.54 -4.66 -6.59
N TYR A 266 -2.82 -3.53 -7.23
CA TYR A 266 -4.02 -2.74 -6.98
C TYR A 266 -5.09 -3.12 -8.01
N GLY A 267 -6.23 -3.60 -7.53
CA GLY A 267 -7.28 -4.18 -8.35
C GLY A 267 -8.67 -3.91 -7.78
N SER A 268 -9.71 -4.32 -8.49
CA SER A 268 -11.08 -4.07 -8.02
C SER A 268 -11.36 -4.77 -6.68
N ALA A 269 -11.96 -4.05 -5.74
CA ALA A 269 -12.39 -4.63 -4.46
C ALA A 269 -13.50 -5.67 -4.65
N ALA A 270 -14.20 -5.65 -5.78
CA ALA A 270 -15.27 -6.58 -6.13
C ALA A 270 -14.79 -7.98 -6.55
N LEU A 271 -13.47 -8.21 -6.70
CA LEU A 271 -12.95 -9.53 -7.10
C LEU A 271 -13.56 -10.69 -6.28
N PRO A 272 -13.61 -10.66 -4.94
CA PRO A 272 -14.17 -11.78 -4.17
C PRO A 272 -15.63 -12.11 -4.45
N GLU A 273 -16.41 -11.19 -5.03
CA GLU A 273 -17.84 -11.41 -5.32
C GLU A 273 -18.06 -12.42 -6.46
N TYR A 274 -17.03 -12.75 -7.26
CA TYR A 274 -17.16 -13.83 -8.23
C TYR A 274 -17.13 -15.22 -7.56
N LEU A 275 -16.54 -15.38 -6.37
CA LEU A 275 -16.38 -16.69 -5.73
C LEU A 275 -17.73 -17.41 -5.50
N PRO A 276 -18.79 -16.77 -4.98
CA PRO A 276 -20.12 -17.39 -4.90
C PRO A 276 -20.72 -17.78 -6.25
N ALA A 277 -20.37 -17.07 -7.33
CA ALA A 277 -20.80 -17.45 -8.67
C ALA A 277 -19.97 -18.64 -9.20
N SER A 278 -18.66 -18.63 -8.96
CA SER A 278 -17.74 -19.73 -9.30
C SER A 278 -18.18 -21.05 -8.69
N ASP A 279 -18.65 -21.02 -7.44
CA ASP A 279 -19.13 -22.20 -6.73
C ASP A 279 -20.38 -22.84 -7.38
N LYS A 280 -21.18 -22.05 -8.09
CA LYS A 280 -22.45 -22.50 -8.70
C LYS A 280 -22.28 -23.08 -10.10
N ILE A 281 -21.12 -22.92 -10.74
CA ILE A 281 -20.95 -23.23 -12.18
C ILE A 281 -20.11 -24.47 -12.46
N TRP A 282 -19.42 -25.05 -11.48
CA TRP A 282 -18.68 -26.29 -11.69
C TRP A 282 -19.63 -27.50 -11.61
N LYS A 283 -19.44 -28.47 -12.52
CA LYS A 283 -20.21 -29.74 -12.54
C LYS A 283 -19.56 -30.83 -11.71
N VAL A 284 -18.24 -30.77 -11.58
CA VAL A 284 -17.40 -31.72 -10.86
C VAL A 284 -16.48 -30.92 -9.96
N LYS A 285 -16.46 -31.25 -8.67
CA LYS A 285 -15.54 -30.65 -7.72
C LYS A 285 -14.13 -31.21 -8.00
N HIS A 286 -13.18 -30.31 -8.16
CA HIS A 286 -11.77 -30.62 -8.41
C HIS A 286 -10.94 -30.40 -7.16
#